data_AF-A0A940SUI0-F1
#
_entry.id   AF-A0A940SUI0-F1
#
_cell.length_a   1.000
_cell.length_b   1.000
_cell.length_c   1.000
_cell.angle_alpha   90.00
_cell.angle_beta   90.00
_cell.angle_gamma   90.00
#
_symmetry.space_group_name_H-M   'P 1'
#
loop_
_entity.id
_entity.type
_entity.pdbx_description
1 polymer ?
#
loop_
_entity_poly.entity_id
_entity_poly.type
_entity_poly.pdbx_seq_one_letter_code
_entity_poly.pdbx_strand_id
1 'polypeptide(L)'
;TEDGVVSTGSYPRDNLKRTQTPQGFTIGKICDLHRRALEAGITNSVASCTLMIEMGEQVYFSAGSEKNIKLTTVEDIDIFKALLKAKRSDWLKD
;
A
#
# COMPACT_ATOMS: atom_id res chain seq x y z
N THR A 1 2.54 11.25 13.31
CA THR A 1 3.25 11.17 14.60
C THR A 1 4.54 10.41 14.34
N GLU A 2 5.61 10.68 15.06
CA GLU A 2 6.84 9.87 14.99
C GLU A 2 6.79 8.71 15.99
N ASP A 3 6.15 8.94 17.14
CA ASP A 3 6.04 7.99 18.25
C ASP A 3 4.69 7.28 18.35
N GLY A 4 3.65 7.79 17.68
CA GLY A 4 2.29 7.27 17.80
C GLY A 4 1.52 7.80 19.01
N VAL A 5 2.10 8.71 19.78
CA VAL A 5 1.54 9.24 21.02
C VAL A 5 1.12 10.70 20.87
N VAL A 6 1.94 11.53 20.22
CA VAL A 6 1.65 12.96 20.04
C VAL A 6 1.84 13.43 18.58
N SER A 7 1.18 14.52 18.23
CA SER A 7 1.34 15.20 16.94
C SER A 7 1.32 16.72 17.11
N THR A 8 2.20 17.41 16.41
CA THR A 8 2.23 18.88 16.31
C THR A 8 1.78 19.39 14.92
N GLY A 9 1.44 18.47 14.00
CA GLY A 9 1.04 18.80 12.63
C GLY A 9 -0.13 17.96 12.12
N SER A 10 -0.71 18.43 11.01
CA SER A 10 -1.80 17.77 10.28
C SER A 10 -1.48 17.76 8.78
N TYR A 11 -1.83 16.66 8.12
CA TYR A 11 -1.67 16.50 6.68
C TYR A 11 -3.06 16.44 6.02
N PRO A 12 -3.31 17.18 4.92
CA PRO A 12 -4.58 17.14 4.21
C PRO A 12 -4.93 15.72 3.76
N ARG A 13 -6.01 15.16 4.30
CA ARG A 13 -6.44 13.78 4.04
C ARG A 13 -6.70 13.50 2.57
N ASP A 14 -7.20 14.50 1.83
CA ASP A 14 -7.55 14.36 0.41
C ASP A 14 -6.34 14.04 -0.47
N ASN A 15 -5.14 14.44 -0.03
CA ASN A 15 -3.88 14.18 -0.71
C ASN A 15 -3.25 12.84 -0.30
N LEU A 16 -3.80 12.15 0.70
CA LEU A 16 -3.30 10.87 1.16
C LEU A 16 -4.02 9.72 0.45
N LYS A 17 -3.26 8.67 0.13
CA LYS A 17 -3.76 7.42 -0.44
C LYS A 17 -3.08 6.25 0.25
N ARG A 18 -3.84 5.20 0.57
CA ARG A 18 -3.30 3.92 1.05
C ARG A 18 -2.94 3.06 -0.16
N THR A 19 -1.69 2.64 -0.26
CA THR A 19 -1.26 1.69 -1.27
C THR A 19 -1.63 0.25 -0.87
N GLN A 20 -1.97 -0.58 -1.85
CA GLN A 20 -2.29 -2.00 -1.67
C GLN A 20 -1.47 -2.86 -2.65
N THR A 21 -1.51 -4.18 -2.48
CA THR A 21 -1.04 -5.18 -3.45
C THR A 21 -2.25 -5.81 -4.17
N PRO A 22 -2.14 -6.39 -5.38
CA PRO A 22 -0.93 -6.57 -6.17
C PRO A 22 -0.41 -5.27 -6.76
N GLN A 23 0.90 -5.24 -7.02
CA GLN A 23 1.57 -4.19 -7.77
C GLN A 23 2.12 -4.81 -9.06
N GLY A 24 1.89 -4.15 -10.20
CA GLY A 24 2.29 -4.66 -11.51
C GLY A 24 3.54 -3.95 -12.03
N PHE A 25 4.56 -4.71 -12.42
CA PHE A 25 5.79 -4.18 -13.01
C PHE A 25 6.26 -5.06 -14.16
N THR A 26 6.92 -4.45 -15.15
CA THR A 26 7.70 -5.22 -16.12
C THR A 26 8.95 -5.76 -15.45
N ILE A 27 9.24 -7.06 -15.65
CA ILE A 27 10.32 -7.75 -14.93
C ILE A 27 11.69 -7.08 -15.15
N GLY A 28 12.00 -6.69 -16.39
CA GLY A 28 13.27 -6.01 -16.70
C GLY A 28 13.43 -4.69 -15.94
N LYS A 29 12.35 -3.90 -15.88
CA LYS A 29 12.35 -2.59 -15.21
C LYS A 29 12.51 -2.73 -13.70
N ILE A 30 11.77 -3.64 -13.07
CA ILE A 30 11.85 -3.81 -11.61
C ILE A 30 13.21 -4.37 -11.19
N CYS A 31 13.78 -5.32 -11.94
CA CYS A 31 15.12 -5.83 -11.65
C CYS A 31 16.19 -4.75 -11.79
N ASP A 32 16.13 -3.93 -12.85
CA ASP A 32 17.05 -2.80 -13.03
C ASP A 32 16.92 -1.77 -11.90
N LEU A 33 15.69 -1.39 -11.55
CA LEU A 33 15.41 -0.47 -10.44
C LEU A 33 16.06 -0.95 -9.13
N HIS A 34 15.90 -2.22 -8.78
CA HIS A 34 16.49 -2.78 -7.56
C HIS A 34 18.02 -2.78 -7.57
N ARG A 35 18.67 -2.99 -8.73
CA ARG A 35 20.14 -2.90 -8.84
C ARG A 35 20.62 -1.47 -8.66
N ARG A 36 20.01 -0.50 -9.37
CA ARG A 36 20.34 0.92 -9.24
C ARG A 36 20.11 1.44 -7.82
N ALA A 37 19.02 1.00 -7.18
CA ALA A 37 18.74 1.35 -5.79
C ALA A 37 19.83 0.84 -4.83
N LEU A 38 20.29 -0.40 -5.04
CA LEU A 38 21.38 -0.97 -4.26
C LEU A 38 22.70 -0.21 -4.46
N GLU A 39 23.04 0.15 -5.70
CA GLU A 39 24.21 0.99 -6.02
C GLU A 39 24.12 2.38 -5.36
N ALA A 40 22.91 2.93 -5.24
CA ALA A 40 22.64 4.18 -4.54
C ALA A 40 22.57 4.05 -3.00
N GLY A 41 22.75 2.84 -2.45
CA GLY A 41 22.71 2.58 -1.00
C GLY A 41 21.30 2.49 -0.41
N ILE A 42 20.25 2.47 -1.23
CA ILE A 42 18.86 2.37 -0.77
C ILE A 42 18.53 0.89 -0.54
N THR A 43 18.43 0.50 0.74
CA THR A 43 18.24 -0.91 1.15
C THR A 43 17.04 -1.14 2.07
N ASN A 44 16.34 -0.07 2.47
CA ASN A 44 15.25 -0.08 3.44
C ASN A 44 13.91 0.39 2.86
N SER A 45 13.75 0.36 1.55
CA SER A 45 12.48 0.71 0.90
C SER A 45 11.37 -0.28 1.25
N VAL A 46 10.20 0.23 1.63
CA VAL A 46 9.11 -0.58 2.21
C VAL A 46 8.27 -1.33 1.16
N ALA A 47 8.33 -0.93 -0.10
CA ALA A 47 7.60 -1.53 -1.22
C ALA A 47 8.20 -1.11 -2.56
N SER A 48 8.01 -1.93 -3.61
CA SER A 48 8.51 -1.62 -4.95
C SER A 48 7.97 -0.31 -5.53
N CYS A 49 6.70 0.03 -5.28
CA CYS A 49 6.16 1.34 -5.68
C CYS A 49 6.83 2.52 -4.96
N THR A 50 7.21 2.34 -3.69
CA THR A 50 7.94 3.35 -2.92
C THR A 50 9.35 3.51 -3.47
N LEU A 51 10.03 2.38 -3.75
CA LEU A 51 11.35 2.39 -4.37
C LEU A 51 11.36 3.10 -5.72
N MET A 52 10.31 2.93 -6.53
CA MET A 52 10.18 3.69 -7.79
C MET A 52 10.17 5.19 -7.53
N ILE A 53 9.38 5.67 -6.57
CA ILE A 53 9.30 7.09 -6.23
C ILE A 53 10.64 7.60 -5.67
N GLU A 54 11.28 6.85 -4.78
CA GLU A 54 12.60 7.17 -4.20
C GLU A 54 13.69 7.29 -5.29
N MET A 55 13.58 6.48 -6.34
CA MET A 55 14.46 6.52 -7.52
C MET A 55 14.03 7.54 -8.59
N GLY A 56 13.05 8.41 -8.29
CA GLY A 56 12.58 9.47 -9.18
C GLY A 56 11.66 9.00 -10.31
N GLU A 57 11.12 7.79 -10.23
CA GLU A 57 10.22 7.22 -11.23
C GLU A 57 8.74 7.43 -10.90
N GLN A 58 7.93 7.60 -11.93
CA GLN A 58 6.48 7.76 -11.81
C GLN A 58 5.79 6.42 -11.57
N VAL A 59 4.82 6.41 -10.66
CA VAL A 59 3.88 5.31 -10.44
C VAL A 59 2.46 5.72 -10.86
N TYR A 60 1.67 4.74 -11.29
CA TYR A 60 0.27 4.93 -11.68
C TYR A 60 -0.64 4.22 -10.69
N PHE A 61 -1.78 4.82 -10.39
CA PHE A 61 -2.77 4.24 -9.48
C PHE A 61 -3.77 3.38 -10.24
N SER A 62 -4.13 2.25 -9.61
CA SER A 62 -5.29 1.44 -9.99
C SER A 62 -6.32 1.49 -8.86
N ALA A 63 -7.60 1.34 -9.20
CA ALA A 63 -8.66 1.28 -8.21
C ALA A 63 -8.47 0.06 -7.29
N GLY A 64 -8.40 0.31 -5.99
CA GLY A 64 -8.29 -0.72 -4.96
C GLY A 64 -9.65 -1.15 -4.41
N SER A 65 -9.62 -2.07 -3.45
CA SER A 65 -10.80 -2.47 -2.69
C SER A 65 -10.50 -2.43 -1.20
N GLU A 66 -11.41 -1.89 -0.40
CA GLU A 66 -11.30 -1.95 1.05
C GLU A 66 -11.36 -3.39 1.59
N LYS A 67 -11.85 -4.35 0.80
CA LYS A 67 -11.80 -5.78 1.14
C LYS A 67 -10.40 -6.39 1.04
N ASN A 68 -9.48 -5.71 0.36
CA ASN A 68 -8.11 -6.15 0.16
C ASN A 68 -7.23 -5.73 1.35
N ILE A 69 -7.49 -6.37 2.48
CA ILE A 69 -6.82 -6.10 3.74
C ILE A 69 -5.53 -6.92 3.86
N LYS A 70 -4.50 -6.32 4.45
CA LYS A 70 -3.30 -7.02 4.90
C LYS A 70 -3.57 -7.53 6.31
N LEU A 71 -3.44 -8.83 6.55
CA LEU A 71 -3.58 -9.39 7.89
C LEU A 71 -2.26 -9.16 8.65
N THR A 72 -2.30 -8.28 9.64
CA THR A 72 -1.14 -7.86 10.45
C THR A 72 -1.34 -8.04 11.94
N THR A 73 -2.59 -8.04 12.42
CA THR A 73 -2.96 -8.28 13.81
C THR A 73 -3.92 -9.46 13.94
N VAL A 74 -4.22 -9.86 15.17
CA VAL A 74 -5.19 -10.94 15.44
C VAL A 74 -6.60 -10.46 15.10
N GLU A 75 -6.91 -9.20 15.35
CA GLU A 75 -8.20 -8.58 15.03
C GLU A 75 -8.46 -8.57 13.52
N ASP A 76 -7.41 -8.41 12.69
CA ASP A 76 -7.52 -8.51 11.23
C ASP A 76 -8.06 -9.89 10.80
N ILE A 77 -7.77 -10.96 11.55
CA ILE A 77 -8.26 -12.31 11.26
C ILE A 77 -9.77 -12.39 11.46
N ASP A 78 -10.29 -11.77 12.52
CA ASP A 78 -11.73 -11.77 12.80
C ASP A 78 -12.48 -10.93 11.77
N ILE A 79 -11.92 -9.77 11.38
CA ILE A 79 -12.44 -8.96 10.27
C ILE A 79 -12.43 -9.77 8.97
N PHE A 80 -11.34 -10.47 8.65
CA PHE A 80 -11.25 -11.30 7.45
C PHE A 80 -12.28 -12.43 7.43
N LYS A 81 -12.45 -13.14 8.55
CA LYS A 81 -13.48 -14.18 8.69
C LYS A 81 -14.88 -13.61 8.48
N ALA A 82 -15.15 -12.40 8.98
CA ALA A 82 -16.42 -11.72 8.74
C ALA A 82 -16.59 -11.38 7.25
N LEU A 83 -15.56 -10.85 6.60
CA LEU A 83 -15.57 -10.53 5.17
C LEU A 83 -15.83 -11.77 4.28
N LEU A 84 -15.29 -12.93 4.65
CA LEU A 84 -15.53 -14.19 3.93
C LEU A 84 -16.99 -14.68 4.03
N LYS A 85 -17.65 -14.42 5.16
CA LYS A 85 -19.04 -14.81 5.40
C LYS A 85 -20.04 -13.75 4.92
N ALA A 86 -19.59 -12.50 4.78
CA ALA A 86 -20.43 -11.39 4.41
C ALA A 86 -21.01 -11.58 3.00
N LYS A 87 -22.34 -11.65 2.92
CA LYS A 87 -23.07 -11.52 1.65
C LYS A 87 -23.42 -10.04 1.46
N ARG A 88 -23.25 -9.54 0.24
CA ARG A 88 -23.70 -8.20 -0.10
C ARG A 88 -25.22 -8.16 0.09
N SER A 89 -25.72 -7.19 0.85
CA SER A 89 -27.17 -7.01 0.99
C SER A 89 -27.74 -6.46 -0.31
N ASP A 90 -28.88 -6.97 -0.73
CA ASP A 90 -29.48 -6.67 -2.05
C ASP A 90 -29.84 -5.20 -2.24
N TRP A 91 -29.96 -4.44 -1.16
CA TRP A 91 -30.32 -3.01 -1.18
C TRP A 91 -29.12 -2.06 -1.30
N LEU A 92 -27.88 -2.55 -1.17
CA LEU A 92 -26.66 -1.75 -1.30
C LEU A 92 -26.30 -1.55 -2.77
N LYS A 93 -26.66 -0.37 -3.31
CA LYS A 93 -26.25 0.09 -4.65
C LYS A 93 -24.73 0.28 -4.72
N ASP A 94 -24.18 0.07 -5.91
CA ASP A 94 -22.76 0.34 -6.23
C ASP A 94 -22.39 1.82 -6.11
#